data_AF-A0A2V8XXY1-F1
#
_entry.id   AF-A0A2V8XXY1-F1
#
_cell.length_a   1.000
_cell.length_b   1.000
_cell.length_c   1.000
_cell.angle_alpha   90.00
_cell.angle_beta   90.00
_cell.angle_gamma   90.00
#
_symmetry.space_group_name_H-M   'P 1'
#
loop_
_entity.id
_entity.type
_entity.pdbx_description
1 polymer ?
#
loop_
_entity_poly.entity_id
_entity_poly.type
_entity_poly.pdbx_seq_one_letter_code
_entity_poly.pdbx_strand_id
1 'polypeptide(L)'
;MSIATRRPSTNRIILRNVSWETYERLLKDLENRSSPRLTYDRGVLEIMSPHFEHDRAKEILGYIAVAALEETDVDFESAASTTYKREDLERGFEPDGSFYIRSAQLVRRKKRLDMTVDPPPDLVLEIDVSGDSMEIPLEITSAACGRNQS
;
A
#
# COMPACT_ATOMS: atom_id res chain seq x y z
N MET A 1 -3.74 24.01 33.67
CA MET A 1 -2.72 23.85 32.62
C MET A 1 -3.26 22.84 31.62
N SER A 2 -3.74 23.30 30.46
CA SER A 2 -4.16 22.40 29.39
C SER A 2 -2.94 22.10 28.53
N ILE A 3 -2.42 20.88 28.61
CA ILE A 3 -1.47 20.38 27.64
C ILE A 3 -2.29 20.08 26.39
N ALA A 4 -2.25 20.98 25.41
CA ALA A 4 -2.73 20.66 24.08
C ALA A 4 -1.76 19.62 23.51
N THR A 5 -2.13 18.34 23.56
CA THR A 5 -1.40 17.26 22.91
C THR A 5 -1.45 17.55 21.41
N ARG A 6 -0.38 18.12 20.86
CA ARG A 6 -0.25 18.31 19.41
C ARG A 6 -0.23 16.90 18.83
N ARG A 7 -1.30 16.51 18.11
CA ARG A 7 -1.31 15.24 17.37
C ARG A 7 -0.05 15.21 16.50
N PRO A 8 0.67 14.08 16.42
CA PRO A 8 1.76 13.96 15.48
C PRO A 8 1.16 14.17 14.09
N SER A 9 1.51 15.29 13.45
CA SER A 9 1.10 15.56 12.09
C SER A 9 2.03 14.74 11.19
N THR A 10 1.53 13.65 10.61
CA THR A 10 2.19 13.00 9.47
C THR A 10 2.49 14.08 8.44
N ASN A 11 3.75 14.18 7.98
CA ASN A 11 4.10 15.19 6.99
C ASN A 11 3.61 14.70 5.63
N ARG A 12 2.54 15.35 5.14
CA ARG A 12 1.76 14.95 3.98
C ARG A 12 1.69 16.10 2.99
N ILE A 13 1.88 15.79 1.72
CA ILE A 13 1.73 16.75 0.62
C ILE A 13 0.76 16.16 -0.40
N ILE A 14 -0.24 16.96 -0.79
CA ILE A 14 -1.18 16.61 -1.86
C ILE A 14 -0.92 17.48 -3.07
N LEU A 15 -0.63 16.84 -4.20
CA LEU A 15 -0.48 17.47 -5.51
C LEU A 15 -1.64 17.04 -6.39
N ARG A 16 -2.21 17.99 -7.15
CA ARG A 16 -3.32 17.75 -8.08
C ARG A 16 -2.85 17.99 -9.50
N ASN A 17 -3.54 17.38 -10.47
CA ASN A 17 -3.22 17.43 -11.90
C ASN A 17 -1.82 16.86 -12.22
N VAL A 18 -1.40 15.83 -11.48
CA VAL A 18 -0.14 15.10 -11.74
C VAL A 18 -0.43 14.01 -12.76
N SER A 19 0.28 13.97 -13.89
CA SER A 19 0.09 12.89 -14.87
C SER A 19 0.57 11.54 -14.35
N TRP A 20 -0.01 10.45 -14.87
CA TRP A 20 0.44 9.08 -14.58
C TRP A 20 1.95 8.91 -14.84
N GLU A 21 2.43 9.42 -15.99
CA GLU A 21 3.85 9.37 -16.35
C GLU A 21 4.73 10.07 -15.30
N THR A 22 4.28 11.18 -14.71
CA THR A 22 5.01 11.87 -13.65
C THR A 22 5.06 11.03 -12.39
N TYR A 23 3.94 10.42 -12.00
CA TYR A 23 3.88 9.49 -10.87
C TYR A 23 4.84 8.31 -11.05
N GLU A 24 4.87 7.69 -12.24
CA GLU A 24 5.77 6.57 -12.50
C GLU A 24 7.25 6.95 -12.46
N ARG A 25 7.61 8.14 -12.96
CA ARG A 25 8.98 8.65 -12.85
C ARG A 25 9.38 8.86 -11.39
N LEU A 26 8.50 9.44 -10.58
CA LEU A 26 8.75 9.63 -9.15
C LEU A 26 8.90 8.29 -8.41
N LEU A 27 8.04 7.31 -8.69
CA LEU A 27 8.17 5.97 -8.14
C LEU A 27 9.54 5.34 -8.47
N LYS A 28 9.97 5.46 -9.73
CA LYS A 28 11.26 4.92 -10.17
C LYS A 28 12.44 5.56 -9.46
N ASP A 29 12.39 6.88 -9.25
CA ASP A 29 13.44 7.60 -8.52
C ASP A 29 13.50 7.21 -7.03
N LEU A 30 12.40 6.69 -6.49
CA LEU A 30 12.23 6.31 -5.09
C LEU A 30 12.26 4.79 -4.83
N GLU A 31 12.41 3.94 -5.85
CA GLU A 31 12.23 2.48 -5.79
C GLU A 31 13.04 1.76 -4.68
N ASN A 32 14.17 2.35 -4.24
CA ASN A 32 15.03 1.78 -3.19
C ASN A 32 14.91 2.51 -1.84
N ARG A 33 13.80 3.22 -1.60
CA ARG A 33 13.56 3.96 -0.36
C ARG A 33 12.23 3.53 0.26
N SER A 34 12.21 3.41 1.58
CA SER A 34 10.99 3.20 2.36
C SER A 34 10.18 4.48 2.58
N SER A 35 10.75 5.64 2.22
CA SER A 35 10.10 6.94 2.31
C SER A 35 10.66 7.94 1.28
N PRO A 36 9.84 8.92 0.83
CA PRO A 36 8.41 9.05 1.12
C PRO A 36 7.57 8.01 0.35
N ARG A 37 6.39 7.68 0.87
CA ARG A 37 5.41 6.81 0.23
C ARG A 37 4.51 7.58 -0.70
N LEU A 38 4.15 6.96 -1.82
CA LEU A 38 3.33 7.58 -2.86
C LEU A 38 1.99 6.87 -3.04
N THR A 39 0.90 7.63 -2.93
CA THR A 39 -0.46 7.19 -3.30
C THR A 39 -0.94 8.03 -4.47
N TYR A 40 -1.49 7.41 -5.51
CA TYR A 40 -1.97 8.07 -6.71
C TYR A 40 -3.40 7.64 -7.03
N ASP A 41 -4.29 8.62 -7.24
CA ASP A 41 -5.65 8.41 -7.76
C ASP A 41 -5.98 9.46 -8.82
N ARG A 42 -6.02 9.06 -10.10
CA ARG A 42 -6.57 9.83 -11.23
C ARG A 42 -6.20 11.31 -11.21
N GLY A 43 -4.90 11.59 -11.21
CA GLY A 43 -4.38 12.96 -11.21
C GLY A 43 -4.07 13.55 -9.83
N VAL A 44 -4.40 12.87 -8.74
CA VAL A 44 -4.08 13.28 -7.37
C VAL A 44 -2.95 12.42 -6.82
N LEU A 45 -1.83 13.06 -6.46
CA LEU A 45 -0.68 12.41 -5.86
C LEU A 45 -0.56 12.82 -4.38
N GLU A 46 -0.57 11.83 -3.51
CA GLU A 46 -0.13 11.91 -2.12
C GLU A 46 1.35 11.61 -2.01
N ILE A 47 2.04 12.41 -1.21
CA ILE A 47 3.38 12.12 -0.74
C ILE A 47 3.30 12.09 0.78
N MET A 48 3.54 10.93 1.38
CA MET A 48 3.49 10.72 2.82
C MET A 48 4.88 10.37 3.36
N SER A 49 5.35 11.14 4.34
CA SER A 49 6.53 10.80 5.13
C SER A 49 6.10 10.36 6.52
N PRO A 50 6.00 9.04 6.77
CA PRO A 50 5.57 8.52 8.06
C PRO A 50 6.53 8.98 9.17
N HIS A 51 5.97 9.21 10.36
CA HIS A 51 6.74 9.55 11.56
C HIS A 51 6.98 8.30 12.39
N PHE A 52 7.90 8.38 13.35
CA PHE A 52 8.28 7.27 14.22
C PHE A 52 7.09 6.53 14.85
N GLU A 53 6.03 7.22 15.25
CA GLU A 53 4.84 6.57 15.82
C GLU A 53 4.05 5.73 14.81
N HIS A 54 3.97 6.19 13.55
CA HIS A 54 3.31 5.47 12.46
C HIS A 54 4.10 4.22 12.09
N ASP A 55 5.43 4.35 11.94
CA ASP A 55 6.30 3.20 11.67
C ASP A 55 6.26 2.18 12.82
N ARG A 56 6.26 2.64 14.07
CA ARG A 56 6.13 1.76 15.24
C ARG A 56 4.80 1.02 15.25
N ALA A 57 3.70 1.69 14.96
CA ALA A 57 2.39 1.05 14.86
C ALA A 57 2.35 0.04 13.72
N LYS A 58 2.97 0.36 12.57
CA LYS A 58 3.16 -0.55 11.42
C LYS A 58 3.87 -1.82 11.81
N GLU A 59 5.01 -1.71 12.48
CA GLU A 59 5.77 -2.89 12.89
C GLU A 59 4.96 -3.76 13.86
N ILE A 60 4.34 -3.16 14.87
CA ILE A 60 3.56 -3.91 15.88
C ILE A 60 2.39 -4.66 15.22
N LEU A 61 1.61 -3.99 14.35
CA LEU A 61 0.50 -4.63 13.66
C LEU A 61 0.98 -5.69 12.66
N GLY A 62 2.10 -5.47 11.99
CA GLY A 62 2.74 -6.46 11.14
C GLY A 62 3.11 -7.73 11.91
N TYR A 63 3.71 -7.61 13.09
CA TYR A 63 4.05 -8.76 13.93
C TYR A 63 2.82 -9.50 14.44
N ILE A 64 1.77 -8.79 14.85
CA ILE A 64 0.52 -9.42 15.28
C ILE A 64 -0.11 -10.20 14.12
N ALA A 65 -0.13 -9.63 12.91
CA ALA A 65 -0.68 -10.31 11.74
C ALA A 65 0.11 -11.58 11.39
N VAL A 66 1.45 -11.51 11.40
CA VAL A 66 2.31 -12.69 11.19
C VAL A 66 2.04 -13.76 12.24
N ALA A 67 2.08 -13.41 13.53
CA ALA A 67 1.84 -14.35 14.61
C ALA A 67 0.44 -15.01 14.50
N ALA A 68 -0.58 -14.23 14.15
CA ALA A 68 -1.93 -14.76 13.95
C ALA A 68 -1.99 -15.73 12.77
N LEU A 69 -1.31 -15.45 11.65
CA LEU A 69 -1.28 -16.33 10.49
C LEU A 69 -0.51 -17.63 10.77
N GLU A 70 0.62 -17.56 11.48
CA GLU A 70 1.42 -18.74 11.86
C GLU A 70 0.61 -19.71 12.75
N GLU A 71 -0.22 -19.21 13.66
CA GLU A 71 -1.09 -20.04 14.51
C GLU A 71 -2.22 -20.74 13.73
N THR A 72 -2.51 -20.32 12.49
CA THR A 72 -3.55 -20.94 11.66
C THR A 72 -3.06 -22.10 10.79
N ASP A 73 -1.75 -22.40 10.78
CA ASP A 73 -1.11 -23.40 9.90
C ASP A 73 -1.41 -23.17 8.40
N VAL A 74 -1.71 -21.92 8.01
CA VAL A 74 -1.96 -21.51 6.64
C VAL A 74 -0.69 -20.93 6.03
N ASP A 75 -0.34 -21.39 4.83
CA ASP A 75 0.77 -20.83 4.05
C ASP A 75 0.49 -19.37 3.69
N PHE A 76 1.44 -18.47 3.90
CA PHE A 76 1.29 -17.06 3.54
C PHE A 76 2.58 -16.44 3.00
N GLU A 77 2.45 -15.30 2.33
CA GLU A 77 3.55 -14.44 1.95
C GLU A 77 3.30 -12.98 2.28
N SER A 78 4.31 -12.33 2.88
CA SER A 78 4.27 -10.90 3.18
C SER A 78 4.80 -10.08 2.01
N ALA A 79 4.08 -9.02 1.67
CA ALA A 79 4.37 -8.11 0.56
C ALA A 79 4.34 -6.63 1.01
N ALA A 80 4.62 -6.36 2.30
CA ALA A 80 4.48 -5.07 2.99
C ALA A 80 5.30 -3.87 2.45
N SER A 81 6.12 -4.08 1.41
CA SER A 81 6.90 -3.04 0.71
C SER A 81 6.59 -2.98 -0.79
N THR A 82 5.53 -3.62 -1.24
CA THR A 82 5.16 -3.67 -2.65
C THR A 82 4.27 -2.48 -3.00
N THR A 83 4.69 -1.67 -3.97
CA THR A 83 3.81 -0.72 -4.63
C THR A 83 2.82 -1.47 -5.53
N TYR A 84 1.53 -1.37 -5.25
CA TYR A 84 0.47 -1.87 -6.11
C TYR A 84 0.02 -0.75 -7.05
N LYS A 85 0.10 -0.99 -8.36
CA LYS A 85 -0.26 0.04 -9.35
C LYS A 85 -0.96 -0.55 -10.58
N ARG A 86 -1.90 0.21 -11.15
CA ARG A 86 -2.65 -0.12 -12.36
C ARG A 86 -2.82 1.13 -13.21
N GLU A 87 -2.14 1.17 -14.35
CA GLU A 87 -2.22 2.27 -15.31
C GLU A 87 -3.61 2.38 -15.93
N ASP A 88 -4.27 1.26 -16.20
CA ASP A 88 -5.63 1.22 -16.76
C ASP A 88 -6.69 1.84 -15.84
N LEU A 89 -6.40 1.94 -14.55
CA LEU A 89 -7.22 2.62 -13.55
C LEU A 89 -6.66 4.00 -13.15
N GLU A 90 -5.48 4.37 -13.66
CA GLU A 90 -4.69 5.52 -13.22
C GLU A 90 -4.56 5.61 -11.69
N ARG A 91 -4.23 4.48 -11.05
CA ARG A 91 -4.16 4.37 -9.59
C ARG A 91 -2.94 3.59 -9.13
N GLY A 92 -2.41 3.96 -7.97
CA GLY A 92 -1.35 3.20 -7.31
C GLY A 92 -1.20 3.56 -5.83
N PHE A 93 -0.71 2.64 -5.00
CA PHE A 93 -0.51 2.86 -3.57
C PHE A 93 0.53 1.90 -2.99
N GLU A 94 1.01 2.24 -1.79
CA GLU A 94 1.94 1.43 -1.00
C GLU A 94 1.34 1.18 0.39
N PRO A 95 0.89 -0.06 0.68
CA PRO A 95 0.27 -0.35 1.95
C PRO A 95 1.27 -0.37 3.11
N ASP A 96 0.77 -0.19 4.33
CA ASP A 96 1.57 -0.43 5.54
C ASP A 96 1.95 -1.89 5.73
N GLY A 97 1.05 -2.80 5.39
CA GLY A 97 1.31 -4.23 5.33
C GLY A 97 0.41 -4.90 4.30
N SER A 98 0.87 -5.98 3.70
CA SER A 98 -0.02 -6.80 2.88
C SER A 98 0.40 -8.27 2.91
N PHE A 99 -0.57 -9.16 2.87
CA PHE A 99 -0.36 -10.60 2.99
C PHE A 99 -1.16 -11.34 1.92
N TYR A 100 -0.46 -12.21 1.22
CA TYR A 100 -1.02 -13.23 0.33
C TYR A 100 -1.20 -14.50 1.13
N ILE A 101 -2.43 -14.96 1.29
CA ILE A 101 -2.77 -16.13 2.08
C ILE A 101 -3.19 -17.25 1.12
N ARG A 102 -4.23 -17.02 0.32
CA ARG A 102 -4.74 -18.03 -0.62
C ARG A 102 -3.83 -18.20 -1.84
N SER A 103 -3.14 -17.14 -2.22
CA SER A 103 -2.31 -17.09 -3.42
C SER A 103 -0.82 -17.05 -3.13
N ALA A 104 -0.39 -17.37 -1.91
CA ALA A 104 1.01 -17.31 -1.46
C ALA A 104 1.98 -17.98 -2.44
N GLN A 105 1.65 -19.20 -2.88
CA GLN A 105 2.49 -19.97 -3.81
C GLN A 105 2.66 -19.33 -5.19
N LEU A 106 1.68 -18.55 -5.64
CA LEU A 106 1.70 -17.88 -6.96
C LEU A 106 2.61 -16.65 -6.98
N VAL A 107 2.84 -16.04 -5.82
CA VAL A 107 3.61 -14.80 -5.67
C VAL A 107 5.00 -15.01 -5.06
N ARG A 108 5.19 -16.06 -4.25
CA ARG A 108 6.44 -16.38 -3.50
C ARG A 108 7.73 -16.31 -4.33
N ARG A 109 7.69 -16.62 -5.62
CA ARG A 109 8.88 -16.65 -6.50
C ARG A 109 9.03 -15.41 -7.38
N LYS A 110 8.13 -14.44 -7.27
CA LYS A 110 8.13 -13.23 -8.09
C LYS A 110 8.92 -12.14 -7.41
N LYS A 111 9.80 -11.48 -8.18
CA LYS A 111 10.53 -10.30 -7.72
C LYS A 111 9.73 -9.01 -7.92
N ARG A 112 8.74 -9.05 -8.82
CA ARG A 112 7.85 -7.95 -9.16
C ARG A 112 6.47 -8.52 -9.41
N LEU A 113 5.44 -7.81 -8.94
CA LEU A 113 4.05 -8.16 -9.11
C LEU A 113 3.42 -7.24 -10.16
N ASP A 114 2.68 -7.84 -11.09
CA ASP A 114 1.90 -7.14 -12.09
C ASP A 114 0.42 -7.27 -11.72
N MET A 115 -0.17 -6.19 -11.20
CA MET A 115 -1.57 -6.15 -10.73
C MET A 115 -2.62 -6.33 -11.84
N THR A 116 -2.21 -6.43 -13.10
CA THR A 116 -3.13 -6.77 -14.20
C THR A 116 -3.33 -8.27 -14.38
N VAL A 117 -2.39 -9.09 -13.92
CA VAL A 117 -2.39 -10.56 -14.11
C VAL A 117 -2.16 -11.34 -12.82
N ASP A 118 -1.44 -10.77 -11.88
CA ASP A 118 -1.14 -11.38 -10.60
C ASP A 118 -2.32 -11.21 -9.64
N PRO A 119 -2.54 -12.19 -8.75
CA PRO A 119 -3.60 -12.07 -7.77
C PRO A 119 -3.33 -10.86 -6.86
N PRO A 120 -4.38 -10.23 -6.34
CA PRO A 120 -4.26 -9.24 -5.28
C PRO A 120 -3.95 -9.90 -3.92
N PRO A 121 -3.40 -9.14 -2.96
CA PRO A 121 -3.25 -9.63 -1.59
C PRO A 121 -4.62 -9.90 -0.95
N ASP A 122 -4.69 -10.89 -0.06
CA ASP A 122 -5.91 -11.24 0.68
C ASP A 122 -6.14 -10.29 1.86
N LEU A 123 -5.07 -9.74 2.44
CA LEU A 123 -5.11 -8.81 3.56
C LEU A 123 -4.21 -7.61 3.26
N VAL A 124 -4.75 -6.41 3.48
CA VAL A 124 -4.03 -5.14 3.44
C VAL A 124 -4.19 -4.47 4.80
N LEU A 125 -3.08 -4.00 5.37
CA LEU A 125 -3.04 -3.26 6.62
C LEU A 125 -2.73 -1.81 6.30
N GLU A 126 -3.51 -0.91 6.89
CA GLU A 126 -3.36 0.53 6.75
C GLU A 126 -3.46 1.20 8.11
N ILE A 127 -2.56 2.12 8.37
CA ILE A 127 -2.44 2.74 9.69
C ILE A 127 -2.63 4.23 9.51
N ASP A 128 -3.70 4.72 10.11
CA ASP A 128 -3.97 6.14 10.18
C ASP A 128 -3.97 6.61 11.63
N VAL A 129 -2.86 7.23 12.01
CA VAL A 129 -2.69 7.84 13.34
C VAL A 129 -3.31 9.24 13.39
N SER A 130 -3.41 9.91 12.25
CA SER A 130 -3.80 11.32 12.14
C SER A 130 -5.30 11.53 11.84
N GLY A 131 -5.93 10.60 11.13
CA GLY A 131 -7.30 10.73 10.59
C GLY A 131 -7.36 11.43 9.22
N ASP A 132 -6.21 11.69 8.60
CA ASP A 132 -6.06 12.58 7.45
C ASP A 132 -5.27 11.89 6.30
N SER A 133 -5.44 10.59 6.07
CA SER A 133 -4.90 9.92 4.86
C SER A 133 -5.88 10.00 3.68
N MET A 134 -5.39 9.80 2.45
CA MET A 134 -6.30 9.57 1.32
C MET A 134 -6.88 8.17 1.45
N GLU A 135 -8.12 7.99 0.98
CA GLU A 135 -8.65 6.64 0.84
C GLU A 135 -7.78 5.86 -0.13
N ILE A 136 -7.37 4.68 0.32
CA ILE A 136 -6.49 3.84 -0.46
C ILE A 136 -7.29 3.19 -1.57
N PRO A 137 -6.81 3.23 -2.83
CA PRO A 137 -7.54 2.72 -3.98
C PRO A 137 -7.57 1.19 -4.00
N LEU A 138 -8.29 0.58 -3.06
CA LEU A 138 -8.48 -0.87 -2.93
C LEU A 138 -9.13 -1.49 -4.17
N GLU A 139 -9.68 -0.71 -5.09
CA GLU A 139 -10.09 -1.21 -6.41
C GLU A 139 -8.92 -1.82 -7.19
N ILE A 140 -7.67 -1.39 -6.94
CA ILE A 140 -6.48 -2.06 -7.52
C ILE A 140 -6.37 -3.50 -7.03
N THR A 141 -6.80 -3.80 -5.80
CA THR A 141 -6.80 -5.16 -5.24
C THR A 141 -8.06 -5.95 -5.58
N SER A 142 -8.98 -5.39 -6.38
CA SER A 142 -10.07 -6.16 -6.97
C SER A 142 -9.58 -6.90 -8.21
N ALA A 143 -9.89 -8.20 -8.31
CA ALA A 143 -9.52 -9.00 -9.47
C ALA A 143 -9.98 -8.30 -10.76
N ALA A 144 -9.12 -8.25 -11.78
CA ALA A 144 -9.52 -7.85 -13.12
C ALA A 144 -10.63 -8.81 -13.58
N CYS A 145 -11.89 -8.38 -13.42
CA CYS A 145 -13.03 -9.12 -13.90
C CYS A 145 -12.93 -9.12 -15.44
N GLY A 146 -12.35 -10.18 -15.98
CA GLY A 146 -12.30 -10.43 -17.40
C GLY A 146 -13.72 -10.44 -17.92
N ARG A 147 -14.12 -9.35 -18.59
CA ARG A 147 -15.30 -9.36 -19.46
C ARG A 147 -14.98 -10.29 -20.63
N ASN A 148 -15.17 -11.59 -20.43
CA ASN A 148 -15.44 -12.50 -21.53
C ASN A 148 -16.78 -12.10 -22.12
N GLN A 149 -16.74 -11.22 -23.12
CA GLN A 149 -17.86 -11.03 -24.03
C GLN A 149 -17.96 -12.29 -24.89
N SER A 150 -19.11 -12.96 -24.76
CA SER A 150 -19.55 -14.03 -25.66
C SER A 150 -20.39 -13.43 -26.78
#